data_AF-A0AAW5EWU7-F1
#
_entry.id   AF-A0AAW5EWU7-F1
#
_cell.length_a   1.000
_cell.length_b   1.000
_cell.length_c   1.000
_cell.angle_alpha   90.00
_cell.angle_beta   90.00
_cell.angle_gamma   90.00
#
_symmetry.space_group_name_H-M   'P 1'
#
loop_
_entity.id
_entity.type
_entity.pdbx_description
1 polymer ?
#
loop_
_entity_poly.entity_id
_entity_poly.type
_entity_poly.pdbx_seq_one_letter_code
_entity_poly.pdbx_strand_id
1 'polypeptide(L)'
;LLIWVGEAGVRLYASGQPGGARADRLLFQARLALDDTARLRVVRRMYALRFGEEAPERRSIDQLRGIEGARVRETYRLLAQSHGAQWDGRRYNPHEWETANVVNRCLSAATAALYGITEAAILAAGYAPAIGFLHTGKPQSFVYDIADIVKFDLVVPEAFRVAAAVQRKRPLDGQDIVDPVGAVRQRCRDQFRKTKILGRLIPMIEDVLAAGGMEVPSAQEEAMPIAFMDRKGLGDAGHRG
;
A
#
# COMPACT_ATOMS: atom_id res chain seq x y z
N LEU A 1 -5.88 -20.05 -0.92
CA LEU A 1 -4.93 -19.19 -1.66
C LEU A 1 -3.58 -19.30 -0.97
N LEU A 2 -2.53 -19.71 -1.68
CA LEU A 2 -1.16 -19.68 -1.14
C LEU A 2 -0.42 -18.45 -1.67
N ILE A 3 0.24 -17.69 -0.79
CA ILE A 3 1.06 -16.53 -1.15
C ILE A 3 2.46 -16.74 -0.56
N TRP A 4 3.48 -16.72 -1.41
CA TRP A 4 4.87 -16.81 -0.99
C TRP A 4 5.41 -15.41 -0.72
N VAL A 5 5.68 -15.13 0.55
CA VAL A 5 6.14 -13.82 1.02
C VAL A 5 7.42 -13.95 1.82
N GLY A 6 8.19 -12.86 1.87
CA GLY A 6 9.27 -12.69 2.85
C GLY A 6 8.72 -12.49 4.27
N GLU A 7 9.62 -12.30 5.24
CA GLU A 7 9.23 -12.12 6.64
C GLU A 7 8.18 -11.02 6.82
N ALA A 8 7.05 -11.37 7.45
CA ALA A 8 5.92 -10.46 7.66
C ALA A 8 5.47 -9.68 6.41
N GLY A 9 5.57 -10.25 5.20
CA GLY A 9 5.05 -9.63 3.99
C GLY A 9 5.93 -8.54 3.38
N VAL A 10 7.15 -8.31 3.87
CA VAL A 10 8.04 -7.24 3.32
C VAL A 10 8.39 -7.41 1.84
N ARG A 11 8.13 -8.57 1.25
CA ARG A 11 8.22 -8.81 -0.19
C ARG A 11 7.23 -9.89 -0.57
N LEU A 12 6.55 -9.71 -1.71
CA LEU A 12 5.77 -10.76 -2.36
C LEU A 12 6.61 -11.40 -3.47
N TYR A 13 6.60 -12.72 -3.55
CA TYR A 13 7.34 -13.49 -4.55
C TYR A 13 6.41 -14.19 -5.55
N ALA A 14 5.37 -14.86 -5.06
CA ALA A 14 4.44 -15.61 -5.90
C ALA A 14 3.06 -15.75 -5.23
N SER A 15 2.06 -16.07 -6.04
CA SER A 15 0.68 -16.37 -5.62
C SER A 15 0.17 -17.58 -6.40
N GLY A 16 -0.49 -18.51 -5.71
CA GLY A 16 -0.99 -19.77 -6.30
C GLY A 16 -2.26 -19.61 -7.15
N GLN A 17 -2.95 -18.46 -7.06
CA GLN A 17 -4.07 -18.09 -7.91
C GLN A 17 -3.78 -16.70 -8.50
N PRO A 18 -2.78 -16.61 -9.40
CA PRO A 18 -2.34 -15.33 -9.94
C PRO A 18 -3.49 -14.72 -10.75
N GLY A 19 -3.86 -13.48 -10.42
CA GLY A 19 -4.98 -12.78 -11.06
C GLY A 19 -6.28 -12.75 -10.26
N GLY A 20 -6.34 -13.40 -9.10
CA GLY A 20 -7.50 -13.36 -8.20
C GLY A 20 -8.40 -14.58 -8.34
N ALA A 21 -8.74 -15.20 -7.20
CA ALA A 21 -9.54 -16.42 -7.18
C ALA A 21 -11.04 -16.20 -7.41
N ARG A 22 -11.47 -14.94 -7.48
CA ARG A 22 -12.87 -14.51 -7.36
C ARG A 22 -13.21 -13.53 -8.47
N ALA A 23 -13.91 -14.03 -9.49
CA ALA A 23 -14.30 -13.25 -10.66
C ALA A 23 -15.22 -12.07 -10.28
N ASP A 24 -16.12 -12.27 -9.32
CA ASP A 24 -17.03 -11.22 -8.81
C ASP A 24 -16.26 -10.00 -8.25
N ARG A 25 -15.19 -10.24 -7.48
CA ARG A 25 -14.33 -9.17 -6.94
C ARG A 25 -13.56 -8.44 -8.03
N LEU A 26 -13.04 -9.17 -9.02
CA LEU A 26 -12.32 -8.59 -10.15
C LEU A 26 -13.25 -7.74 -11.03
N LEU A 27 -14.43 -8.26 -11.38
CA LEU A 27 -15.43 -7.55 -12.16
C LEU A 27 -15.96 -6.33 -11.41
N PHE A 28 -16.16 -6.44 -10.09
CA PHE A 28 -16.53 -5.31 -9.25
C PHE A 28 -15.49 -4.19 -9.32
N GLN A 29 -14.22 -4.51 -9.04
CA GLN A 29 -13.13 -3.54 -9.08
C GLN A 29 -12.97 -2.91 -10.47
N ALA A 30 -13.06 -3.71 -11.54
CA ALA A 30 -12.99 -3.24 -12.91
C ALA A 30 -14.14 -2.27 -13.24
N ARG A 31 -15.38 -2.60 -12.85
CA ARG A 31 -16.54 -1.74 -13.09
C ARG A 31 -16.40 -0.40 -12.36
N LEU A 32 -15.89 -0.40 -11.13
CA LEU A 32 -15.60 0.82 -10.38
C LEU A 32 -14.54 1.68 -11.07
N ALA A 33 -13.50 1.07 -11.63
CA ALA A 33 -12.40 1.77 -12.28
C ALA A 33 -12.77 2.33 -13.66
N LEU A 34 -13.72 1.70 -14.37
CA LEU A 34 -14.19 2.08 -15.70
C LEU A 34 -15.32 3.13 -15.66
N ASP A 35 -16.02 3.30 -14.53
CA ASP A 35 -17.01 4.35 -14.35
C ASP A 35 -16.38 5.59 -13.70
N ASP A 36 -16.38 6.73 -14.40
CA ASP A 36 -15.71 7.94 -13.94
C ASP A 36 -16.28 8.46 -12.60
N THR A 37 -17.58 8.28 -12.36
CA THR A 37 -18.22 8.76 -11.13
C THR A 37 -17.83 7.88 -9.95
N ALA A 38 -17.90 6.57 -10.10
CA ALA A 38 -17.47 5.61 -9.10
C ALA A 38 -15.98 5.74 -8.81
N ARG A 39 -15.15 5.84 -9.86
CA ARG A 39 -13.71 6.06 -9.72
C ARG A 39 -13.40 7.32 -8.93
N LEU A 40 -14.08 8.43 -9.21
CA LEU A 40 -13.90 9.67 -8.45
C LEU A 40 -14.28 9.49 -6.97
N ARG A 41 -15.39 8.79 -6.66
CA ARG A 41 -15.77 8.51 -5.26
C ARG A 41 -14.73 7.68 -4.54
N VAL A 42 -14.18 6.64 -5.19
CA VAL A 42 -13.08 5.82 -4.64
C VAL A 42 -11.86 6.68 -4.35
N VAL A 43 -11.42 7.53 -5.30
CA VAL A 43 -10.27 8.43 -5.10
C VAL A 43 -10.50 9.40 -3.93
N ARG A 44 -11.71 9.96 -3.79
CA ARG A 44 -12.05 10.84 -2.68
C ARG A 44 -12.02 10.09 -1.35
N ARG A 45 -12.47 8.83 -1.30
CA ARG A 45 -12.36 8.00 -0.10
C ARG A 45 -10.92 7.74 0.29
N MET A 46 -10.06 7.41 -0.67
CA MET A 46 -8.62 7.23 -0.42
C MET A 46 -7.97 8.51 0.14
N TYR A 47 -8.33 9.67 -0.42
CA TYR A 47 -7.87 10.97 0.09
C TYR A 47 -8.30 11.17 1.55
N ALA A 48 -9.57 10.90 1.86
CA ALA A 48 -10.11 11.09 3.19
C ALA A 48 -9.43 10.20 4.24
N LEU A 49 -9.23 8.93 3.92
CA LEU A 49 -8.52 8.00 4.82
C LEU A 49 -7.06 8.41 5.05
N ARG A 50 -6.40 8.95 4.04
CA ARG A 50 -4.99 9.33 4.11
C ARG A 50 -4.76 10.60 4.93
N PHE A 51 -5.63 11.59 4.79
CA PHE A 51 -5.45 12.91 5.40
C PHE A 51 -6.34 13.15 6.63
N GLY A 52 -7.28 12.24 6.92
CA GLY A 52 -8.21 12.38 8.04
C GLY A 52 -9.27 13.46 7.84
N GLU A 53 -9.48 13.93 6.61
CA GLU A 53 -10.43 14.98 6.26
C GLU A 53 -11.00 14.78 4.85
N GLU A 54 -12.21 15.27 4.60
CA GLU A 54 -12.85 15.13 3.31
C GLU A 54 -12.07 15.83 2.18
N ALA A 55 -12.06 15.19 1.00
CA ALA A 55 -11.46 15.80 -0.18
C ALA A 55 -12.21 17.09 -0.57
N PRO A 56 -11.53 18.15 -1.03
CA PRO A 56 -12.21 19.37 -1.48
C PRO A 56 -13.26 19.07 -2.55
N GLU A 57 -14.46 19.64 -2.40
CA GLU A 57 -15.54 19.49 -3.37
C GLU A 57 -15.18 20.07 -4.74
N ARG A 58 -15.84 19.57 -5.80
CA ARG A 58 -15.72 20.07 -7.18
C ARG A 58 -14.28 20.07 -7.72
N ARG A 59 -13.46 19.09 -7.32
CA ARG A 59 -12.11 18.88 -7.84
C ARG A 59 -12.02 17.60 -8.66
N SER A 60 -11.32 17.67 -9.79
CA SER A 60 -10.96 16.49 -10.59
C SER A 60 -9.87 15.67 -9.90
N ILE A 61 -9.68 14.43 -10.35
CA ILE A 61 -8.61 13.55 -9.83
C ILE A 61 -7.23 14.20 -9.97
N ASP A 62 -6.95 14.85 -11.10
CA ASP A 62 -5.66 15.51 -11.33
C ASP A 62 -5.43 16.69 -10.38
N GLN A 63 -6.50 17.45 -10.06
CA GLN A 63 -6.42 18.52 -9.07
C GLN A 63 -6.18 17.98 -7.66
N LEU A 64 -6.86 16.88 -7.28
CA LEU A 64 -6.62 16.20 -6.01
C LEU A 64 -5.17 15.71 -5.90
N ARG A 65 -4.61 15.14 -6.98
CA ARG A 65 -3.20 14.72 -7.06
C ARG A 65 -2.24 15.89 -6.83
N GLY A 66 -2.54 17.07 -7.38
CA GLY A 66 -1.74 18.28 -7.17
C GLY A 66 -1.71 18.72 -5.70
N ILE A 67 -2.87 18.72 -5.03
CA ILE A 67 -3.00 19.05 -3.61
C ILE A 67 -2.25 18.03 -2.75
N GLU A 68 -2.44 16.75 -3.03
CA GLU A 68 -1.74 15.65 -2.36
C GLU A 68 -0.22 15.78 -2.48
N GLY A 69 0.29 16.08 -3.69
CA GLY A 69 1.72 16.23 -3.93
C GLY A 69 2.36 17.35 -3.09
N ALA A 70 1.66 18.47 -2.90
CA ALA A 70 2.14 19.55 -2.03
C ALA A 70 2.19 19.11 -0.56
N ARG A 71 1.14 18.45 -0.07
CA ARG A 71 1.08 17.93 1.31
C ARG A 71 2.17 16.89 1.56
N VAL A 72 2.37 15.97 0.63
CA VAL A 72 3.39 14.92 0.71
C VAL A 72 4.81 15.51 0.85
N ARG A 73 5.14 16.53 0.07
CA ARG A 73 6.44 17.20 0.18
C ARG A 73 6.64 17.84 1.56
N GLU A 74 5.60 18.46 2.10
CA GLU A 74 5.64 19.06 3.42
C GLU A 74 5.75 17.99 4.52
N THR A 75 5.01 16.89 4.44
CA THR A 75 5.13 15.76 5.38
C THR A 75 6.54 15.18 5.39
N TYR A 76 7.18 15.01 4.23
CA TYR A 76 8.58 14.59 4.17
C TYR A 76 9.51 15.59 4.87
N ARG A 77 9.33 16.90 4.64
CA ARG A 77 10.13 17.95 5.27
C ARG A 77 9.99 17.92 6.79
N LEU A 78 8.76 17.81 7.30
CA LEU A 78 8.48 17.74 8.74
C LEU A 78 9.04 16.47 9.38
N LEU A 79 8.90 15.31 8.74
CA LEU A 79 9.46 14.05 9.24
C LEU A 79 11.00 14.09 9.24
N ALA A 80 11.62 14.57 8.16
CA ALA A 80 13.06 14.79 8.11
C ALA A 80 13.53 15.68 9.27
N GLN A 81 12.84 16.80 9.52
CA GLN A 81 13.16 17.72 10.61
C GLN A 81 12.99 17.07 11.99
N SER A 82 11.87 16.38 12.24
CA SER A 82 11.57 15.76 13.54
C SER A 82 12.56 14.65 13.92
N HIS A 83 13.01 13.86 12.95
CA HIS A 83 14.08 12.89 13.14
C HIS A 83 15.47 13.53 13.01
N GLY A 84 15.53 14.77 12.54
CA GLY A 84 16.70 15.55 12.16
C GLY A 84 17.65 14.84 11.20
N ALA A 85 17.08 14.24 10.16
CA ALA A 85 17.78 13.85 8.96
C ALA A 85 17.99 15.07 8.05
N GLN A 86 19.15 15.17 7.41
CA GLN A 86 19.35 16.08 6.30
C GLN A 86 18.65 15.51 5.07
N TRP A 87 17.64 16.21 4.56
CA TRP A 87 16.83 15.80 3.41
C TRP A 87 16.77 16.89 2.35
N ASP A 88 17.02 16.50 1.11
CA ASP A 88 17.21 17.34 -0.07
C ASP A 88 16.19 17.03 -1.18
N GLY A 89 15.10 16.35 -0.82
CA GLY A 89 14.05 15.92 -1.74
C GLY A 89 14.02 14.42 -1.99
N ARG A 90 12.89 13.96 -2.52
CA ARG A 90 12.70 12.57 -2.95
C ARG A 90 13.26 12.42 -4.36
N ARG A 91 14.39 11.71 -4.50
CA ARG A 91 15.04 11.42 -5.79
C ARG A 91 15.20 9.92 -5.97
N TYR A 92 14.72 9.42 -7.09
CA TYR A 92 14.81 8.00 -7.44
C TYR A 92 15.16 7.89 -8.92
N ASN A 93 16.34 7.32 -9.19
CA ASN A 93 16.73 6.88 -10.51
C ASN A 93 16.72 5.33 -10.51
N PRO A 94 15.78 4.67 -11.22
CA PRO A 94 15.74 3.21 -11.30
C PRO A 94 17.02 2.57 -11.85
N HIS A 95 17.81 3.31 -12.64
CA HIS A 95 19.02 2.83 -13.28
C HIS A 95 20.30 3.09 -12.46
N GLU A 96 20.21 3.90 -11.41
CA GLU A 96 21.36 4.32 -10.61
C GLU A 96 21.02 4.27 -9.11
N TRP A 97 20.75 3.07 -8.61
CA TRP A 97 20.41 2.91 -7.19
C TRP A 97 21.53 3.35 -6.25
N GLU A 98 22.78 3.04 -6.58
CA GLU A 98 23.93 3.30 -5.72
C GLU A 98 24.30 4.79 -5.60
N THR A 99 23.82 5.62 -6.52
CA THR A 99 24.04 7.08 -6.47
C THR A 99 23.06 7.78 -5.53
N ALA A 100 22.00 7.08 -5.09
CA ALA A 100 21.03 7.64 -4.15
C ALA A 100 21.63 7.81 -2.76
N ASN A 101 21.41 8.99 -2.16
CA ASN A 101 21.82 9.23 -0.78
C ASN A 101 21.11 8.28 0.21
N VAL A 102 21.68 8.15 1.41
CA VAL A 102 21.19 7.18 2.42
C VAL A 102 19.70 7.36 2.74
N VAL A 103 19.19 8.59 2.79
CA VAL A 103 17.77 8.86 3.05
C VAL A 103 16.90 8.29 1.94
N ASN A 104 17.25 8.55 0.68
CA ASN A 104 16.47 8.06 -0.45
C ASN A 104 16.54 6.53 -0.59
N ARG A 105 17.68 5.89 -0.30
CA ARG A 105 17.78 4.42 -0.23
C ARG A 105 16.89 3.84 0.88
N CYS A 106 16.91 4.44 2.06
CA CYS A 106 16.05 4.04 3.19
C CYS A 106 14.56 4.19 2.86
N LEU A 107 14.15 5.34 2.33
CA LEU A 107 12.77 5.59 1.90
C LEU A 107 12.31 4.59 0.83
N SER A 108 13.17 4.28 -0.14
CA SER A 108 12.85 3.29 -1.17
C SER A 108 12.71 1.88 -0.60
N ALA A 109 13.57 1.49 0.33
CA ALA A 109 13.48 0.20 1.01
C ALA A 109 12.20 0.07 1.85
N ALA A 110 11.85 1.11 2.60
CA ALA A 110 10.63 1.19 3.38
C ALA A 110 9.37 1.07 2.50
N THR A 111 9.32 1.86 1.42
CA THR A 111 8.20 1.84 0.48
C THR A 111 8.07 0.49 -0.22
N ALA A 112 9.18 -0.12 -0.65
CA ALA A 112 9.16 -1.46 -1.24
C ALA A 112 8.63 -2.52 -0.26
N ALA A 113 8.99 -2.42 1.02
CA ALA A 113 8.48 -3.30 2.06
C ALA A 113 6.96 -3.16 2.24
N LEU A 114 6.45 -1.93 2.21
CA LEU A 114 5.02 -1.65 2.28
C LEU A 114 4.28 -2.18 1.05
N TYR A 115 4.86 -2.05 -0.14
CA TYR A 115 4.24 -2.57 -1.36
C TYR A 115 4.09 -4.09 -1.30
N GLY A 116 5.07 -4.81 -0.78
CA GLY A 116 4.99 -6.27 -0.63
C GLY A 116 3.78 -6.72 0.20
N ILE A 117 3.56 -6.10 1.36
CA ILE A 117 2.46 -6.49 2.25
C ILE A 117 1.10 -5.99 1.73
N THR A 118 1.07 -4.83 1.09
CA THR A 118 -0.13 -4.30 0.44
C THR A 118 -0.56 -5.18 -0.72
N GLU A 119 0.37 -5.63 -1.56
CA GLU A 119 0.07 -6.55 -2.67
C GLU A 119 -0.45 -7.90 -2.14
N ALA A 120 0.16 -8.42 -1.07
CA ALA A 120 -0.35 -9.63 -0.42
C ALA A 120 -1.79 -9.44 0.10
N ALA A 121 -2.10 -8.30 0.70
CA ALA A 121 -3.45 -7.99 1.19
C ALA A 121 -4.47 -7.87 0.04
N ILE A 122 -4.10 -7.21 -1.06
CA ILE A 122 -4.95 -7.08 -2.27
C ILE A 122 -5.28 -8.46 -2.84
N LEU A 123 -4.27 -9.32 -3.00
CA LEU A 123 -4.46 -10.67 -3.52
C LEU A 123 -5.29 -11.54 -2.57
N ALA A 124 -5.07 -11.43 -1.26
CA ALA A 124 -5.85 -12.13 -0.24
C ALA A 124 -7.34 -11.71 -0.24
N ALA A 125 -7.61 -10.42 -0.44
CA ALA A 125 -8.96 -9.89 -0.60
C ALA A 125 -9.62 -10.32 -1.93
N GLY A 126 -8.84 -10.81 -2.90
CA GLY A 126 -9.33 -11.30 -4.19
C GLY A 126 -9.40 -10.22 -5.28
N TYR A 127 -8.69 -9.12 -5.09
CA TYR A 127 -8.62 -8.00 -6.03
C TYR A 127 -7.34 -8.04 -6.88
N ALA A 128 -7.34 -7.28 -7.97
CA ALA A 128 -6.22 -7.16 -8.89
C ALA A 128 -5.27 -6.01 -8.51
N PRO A 129 -3.96 -6.27 -8.31
CA PRO A 129 -2.95 -5.23 -8.11
C PRO A 129 -2.85 -4.19 -9.23
N ALA A 130 -3.20 -4.57 -10.47
CA ALA A 130 -3.02 -3.73 -11.64
C ALA A 130 -4.15 -2.69 -11.85
N ILE A 131 -5.34 -2.92 -11.27
CA ILE A 131 -6.51 -2.06 -11.49
C ILE A 131 -6.55 -0.96 -10.41
N GLY A 132 -5.79 0.11 -10.62
CA GLY A 132 -5.78 1.28 -9.75
C GLY A 132 -6.79 2.36 -10.17
N PHE A 133 -6.97 3.35 -9.29
CA PHE A 133 -7.91 4.46 -9.40
C PHE A 133 -7.17 5.80 -9.51
N LEU A 134 -6.22 6.07 -8.61
CA LEU A 134 -5.41 7.30 -8.64
C LEU A 134 -4.18 7.10 -9.52
N HIS A 135 -3.48 5.99 -9.33
CA HIS A 135 -2.44 5.48 -10.21
C HIS A 135 -3.07 4.54 -11.25
N THR A 136 -2.64 4.64 -12.52
CA THR A 136 -3.14 3.79 -13.60
C THR A 136 -2.01 3.42 -14.56
N GLY A 137 -2.20 2.34 -15.33
CA GLY A 137 -1.26 1.92 -16.38
C GLY A 137 0.02 1.22 -15.90
N LYS A 138 0.15 0.94 -14.60
CA LYS A 138 1.26 0.17 -14.01
C LYS A 138 0.77 -1.18 -13.46
N PRO A 139 1.59 -2.24 -13.48
CA PRO A 139 1.22 -3.56 -12.95
C PRO A 139 0.82 -3.57 -11.46
N GLN A 140 1.28 -2.58 -10.70
CA GLN A 140 1.03 -2.43 -9.26
C GLN A 140 0.26 -1.14 -8.92
N SER A 141 -0.54 -0.63 -9.86
CA SER A 141 -1.26 0.64 -9.69
C SER A 141 -2.09 0.68 -8.41
N PHE A 142 -2.87 -0.37 -8.11
CA PHE A 142 -3.69 -0.43 -6.92
C PHE A 142 -2.87 -0.64 -5.63
N VAL A 143 -1.70 -1.29 -5.75
CA VAL A 143 -0.75 -1.39 -4.63
C VAL A 143 -0.29 0.00 -4.21
N TYR A 144 0.02 0.87 -5.18
CA TYR A 144 0.44 2.24 -4.89
C TYR A 144 -0.68 3.04 -4.24
N ASP A 145 -1.90 2.93 -4.76
CA ASP A 145 -3.09 3.59 -4.21
C ASP A 145 -3.30 3.26 -2.73
N ILE A 146 -3.32 1.96 -2.38
CA ILE A 146 -3.60 1.50 -1.01
C ILE A 146 -2.40 1.75 -0.08
N ALA A 147 -1.17 1.53 -0.54
CA ALA A 147 0.02 1.76 0.27
C ALA A 147 0.15 3.24 0.66
N ASP A 148 -0.17 4.16 -0.25
CA ASP A 148 -0.01 5.58 -0.03
C ASP A 148 -0.92 6.15 1.08
N ILE A 149 -2.04 5.48 1.39
CA ILE A 149 -2.93 5.84 2.50
C ILE A 149 -2.21 5.74 3.84
N VAL A 150 -1.36 4.72 4.03
CA VAL A 150 -0.75 4.39 5.34
C VAL A 150 0.77 4.63 5.38
N LYS A 151 1.37 5.00 4.25
CA LYS A 151 2.82 5.13 4.05
C LYS A 151 3.50 6.02 5.10
N PHE A 152 2.89 7.17 5.40
CA PHE A 152 3.46 8.17 6.31
C PHE A 152 3.26 7.85 7.79
N ASP A 153 2.29 6.99 8.12
CA ASP A 153 2.04 6.55 9.49
C ASP A 153 2.91 5.36 9.90
N LEU A 154 3.41 4.61 8.91
CA LEU A 154 4.07 3.31 9.15
C LEU A 154 5.55 3.32 8.81
N VAL A 155 5.89 3.43 7.52
CA VAL A 155 7.23 3.04 7.05
C VAL A 155 8.16 4.23 6.81
N VAL A 156 7.62 5.40 6.47
CA VAL A 156 8.43 6.60 6.24
C VAL A 156 9.12 7.11 7.51
N PRO A 157 8.48 7.12 8.70
CA PRO A 157 9.17 7.49 9.94
C PRO A 157 10.36 6.58 10.26
N GLU A 158 10.23 5.27 10.05
CA GLU A 158 11.34 4.31 10.27
C GLU A 158 12.50 4.55 9.30
N ALA A 159 12.22 4.88 8.03
CA ALA A 159 13.26 5.23 7.07
C ALA A 159 14.04 6.48 7.50
N PHE A 160 13.36 7.53 7.99
CA PHE A 160 14.04 8.72 8.49
C PHE A 160 14.80 8.46 9.79
N ARG A 161 14.23 7.65 10.70
CA ARG A 161 14.89 7.25 11.94
C ARG A 161 16.23 6.56 11.67
N VAL A 162 16.25 5.59 10.75
CA VAL A 162 17.48 4.90 10.32
C VAL A 162 18.44 5.86 9.63
N ALA A 163 17.97 6.63 8.64
CA ALA A 163 18.84 7.52 7.87
C ALA A 163 19.47 8.62 8.75
N ALA A 164 18.73 9.17 9.71
CA ALA A 164 19.24 10.16 10.65
C ALA A 164 20.33 9.59 11.58
N ALA A 165 20.16 8.35 12.05
CA ALA A 165 21.16 7.67 12.87
C ALA A 165 22.47 7.47 12.09
N VAL A 166 22.39 7.05 10.82
CA VAL A 166 23.55 6.91 9.92
C VAL A 166 24.24 8.26 9.69
N GLN A 167 23.48 9.29 9.31
CA GLN A 167 24.04 10.63 9.04
C GLN A 167 24.77 11.22 10.24
N ARG A 168 24.27 10.95 11.45
CA ARG A 168 24.85 11.45 12.71
C ARG A 168 25.90 10.52 13.32
N LYS A 169 26.16 9.36 12.72
CA LYS A 169 27.04 8.32 13.26
C LYS A 169 26.67 7.94 14.69
N ARG A 170 25.39 7.71 14.94
CA ARG A 170 24.87 7.30 16.25
C ARG A 170 24.27 5.90 16.17
N PRO A 171 24.45 5.07 17.21
CA PRO A 171 23.77 3.79 17.28
C PRO A 171 22.25 4.01 17.37
N LEU A 172 21.49 3.04 16.85
CA LEU A 172 20.04 3.01 16.95
C LEU A 172 19.63 1.74 17.68
N ASP A 173 18.92 1.90 18.80
CA ASP A 173 18.56 0.81 19.71
C ASP A 173 19.79 0.01 20.19
N GLY A 174 20.89 0.73 20.47
CA GLY A 174 22.12 0.17 21.05
C GLY A 174 23.08 -0.47 20.04
N GLN A 175 22.79 -0.41 18.74
CA GLN A 175 23.62 -0.99 17.69
C GLN A 175 23.98 0.01 16.59
N ASP A 176 25.19 -0.10 16.06
CA ASP A 176 25.60 0.67 14.89
C ASP A 176 24.91 0.17 13.63
N ILE A 177 24.56 1.10 12.73
CA ILE A 177 23.87 0.78 11.48
C ILE A 177 24.91 0.58 10.37
N VAL A 178 25.28 -0.68 10.15
CA VAL A 178 26.21 -1.07 9.07
C VAL A 178 25.48 -1.15 7.72
N ASP A 179 24.27 -1.73 7.69
CA ASP A 179 23.41 -1.79 6.51
C ASP A 179 22.09 -1.02 6.75
N PRO A 180 21.98 0.23 6.26
CA PRO A 180 20.77 1.02 6.41
C PRO A 180 19.54 0.40 5.73
N VAL A 181 19.71 -0.26 4.59
CA VAL A 181 18.59 -0.85 3.82
C VAL A 181 18.05 -2.07 4.56
N GLY A 182 18.93 -2.96 5.02
CA GLY A 182 18.57 -4.10 5.86
C GLY A 182 17.88 -3.66 7.16
N ALA A 183 18.43 -2.64 7.84
CA ALA A 183 17.85 -2.10 9.06
C ALA A 183 16.42 -1.57 8.86
N VAL A 184 16.16 -0.85 7.77
CA VAL A 184 14.80 -0.38 7.44
C VAL A 184 13.84 -1.53 7.20
N ARG A 185 14.26 -2.58 6.46
CA ARG A 185 13.39 -3.74 6.19
C ARG A 185 13.00 -4.48 7.47
N GLN A 186 13.96 -4.68 8.38
CA GLN A 186 13.70 -5.31 9.68
C GLN A 186 12.71 -4.48 10.51
N ARG A 187 12.88 -3.15 10.52
CA ARG A 187 11.94 -2.25 11.23
C ARG A 187 10.56 -2.24 10.61
N CYS A 188 10.45 -2.26 9.29
CA CYS A 188 9.15 -2.38 8.60
C CYS A 188 8.46 -3.71 8.98
N ARG A 189 9.19 -4.82 8.95
CA ARG A 189 8.69 -6.13 9.41
C ARG A 189 8.14 -6.05 10.83
N ASP A 190 8.89 -5.45 11.74
CA ASP A 190 8.50 -5.34 13.15
C ASP A 190 7.29 -4.41 13.33
N GLN A 191 7.23 -3.30 12.58
CA GLN A 191 6.06 -2.42 12.55
C GLN A 191 4.82 -3.14 12.01
N PHE A 192 4.93 -3.92 10.93
CA PHE A 192 3.80 -4.68 10.39
C PHE A 192 3.24 -5.68 11.39
N ARG A 193 4.12 -6.36 12.15
CA ARG A 193 3.70 -7.27 13.24
C ARG A 193 3.05 -6.49 14.38
N LYS A 194 3.71 -5.44 14.88
CA LYS A 194 3.25 -4.62 16.01
C LYS A 194 1.87 -4.02 15.75
N THR A 195 1.65 -3.53 14.52
CA THR A 195 0.39 -2.87 14.13
C THR A 195 -0.66 -3.84 13.59
N LYS A 196 -0.33 -5.13 13.42
CA LYS A 196 -1.19 -6.14 12.79
C LYS A 196 -1.76 -5.66 11.46
N ILE A 197 -0.90 -5.04 10.63
CA ILE A 197 -1.33 -4.22 9.49
C ILE A 197 -2.24 -4.95 8.49
N LEU A 198 -2.08 -6.27 8.29
CA LEU A 198 -2.97 -7.06 7.43
C LEU A 198 -4.43 -7.01 7.89
N GLY A 199 -4.68 -7.03 9.20
CA GLY A 199 -6.02 -6.91 9.78
C GLY A 199 -6.64 -5.53 9.57
N ARG A 200 -5.86 -4.52 9.18
CA ARG A 200 -6.32 -3.18 8.83
C ARG A 200 -6.41 -2.98 7.31
N LEU A 201 -5.48 -3.53 6.53
CA LEU A 201 -5.43 -3.34 5.07
C LEU A 201 -6.65 -3.94 4.35
N ILE A 202 -7.06 -5.17 4.69
CA ILE A 202 -8.18 -5.81 4.00
C ILE A 202 -9.50 -5.05 4.22
N PRO A 203 -9.89 -4.71 5.47
CA PRO A 203 -11.08 -3.87 5.70
C PRO A 203 -10.99 -2.50 5.01
N MET A 204 -9.80 -1.90 4.99
CA MET A 204 -9.57 -0.62 4.30
C MET A 204 -9.76 -0.73 2.79
N ILE A 205 -9.31 -1.82 2.17
CA ILE A 205 -9.54 -2.08 0.72
C ILE A 205 -11.03 -2.19 0.44
N GLU A 206 -11.77 -2.95 1.24
CA GLU A 206 -13.22 -3.10 1.09
C GLU A 206 -13.95 -1.75 1.27
N ASP A 207 -13.58 -0.95 2.27
CA ASP A 207 -14.13 0.39 2.52
C ASP A 207 -13.85 1.37 1.36
N VAL A 208 -12.61 1.38 0.84
CA VAL A 208 -12.22 2.18 -0.33
C VAL A 208 -13.07 1.84 -1.55
N LEU A 209 -13.28 0.55 -1.82
CA LEU A 209 -14.04 0.11 -3.00
C LEU A 209 -15.55 0.28 -2.81
N ALA A 210 -16.06 0.09 -1.59
CA ALA A 210 -17.48 0.30 -1.27
C ALA A 210 -17.93 1.75 -1.50
N ALA A 211 -17.05 2.73 -1.27
CA ALA A 211 -17.30 4.14 -1.59
C ALA A 211 -17.62 4.39 -3.07
N GLY A 212 -17.25 3.45 -3.95
CA GLY A 212 -17.65 3.42 -5.34
C GLY A 212 -19.16 3.40 -5.57
N GLY A 213 -19.97 3.03 -4.57
CA GLY A 213 -21.43 3.17 -4.59
C GLY A 213 -22.13 2.22 -5.58
N MET A 214 -21.51 1.09 -5.88
CA MET A 214 -22.09 0.04 -6.72
C MET A 214 -22.10 -1.29 -5.94
N GLU A 215 -23.02 -2.18 -6.25
CA GLU A 215 -23.13 -3.49 -5.58
C GLU A 215 -22.20 -4.53 -6.19
N VAL A 216 -21.62 -5.43 -5.41
CA VAL A 216 -20.81 -6.53 -5.96
C VAL A 216 -21.68 -7.37 -6.91
N PRO A 217 -21.24 -7.64 -8.16
CA PRO A 217 -22.03 -8.43 -9.11
C PRO A 217 -22.41 -9.80 -8.53
N SER A 218 -23.67 -10.19 -8.67
CA SER A 218 -24.10 -11.57 -8.40
C SER A 218 -23.67 -12.50 -9.53
N ALA A 219 -23.66 -13.80 -9.24
CA ALA A 219 -23.54 -14.81 -10.28
C ALA A 219 -24.73 -14.70 -11.24
N GLN A 220 -24.50 -15.00 -12.53
CA GLN A 220 -25.56 -15.13 -13.53
C GLN A 220 -26.48 -16.30 -13.18
N GLU A 221 -27.74 -16.25 -13.63
CA GLU A 221 -28.72 -17.32 -13.38
C GLU A 221 -28.27 -18.67 -13.95
N GLU A 222 -27.55 -18.70 -15.07
CA GLU A 222 -27.04 -19.94 -15.67
C GLU A 222 -25.71 -20.41 -15.06
N ALA A 223 -25.15 -19.68 -14.08
CA ALA A 223 -23.87 -20.04 -13.49
C ALA A 223 -23.96 -21.39 -12.75
N MET A 224 -23.06 -22.31 -13.09
CA MET A 224 -22.98 -23.59 -12.40
C MET A 224 -22.66 -23.37 -10.91
N PRO A 225 -23.35 -24.07 -9.99
CA PRO A 225 -23.09 -23.94 -8.57
C PRO A 225 -21.66 -24.38 -8.24
N ILE A 226 -21.08 -23.78 -7.20
CA ILE A 226 -19.75 -24.15 -6.71
C ILE A 226 -19.76 -25.64 -6.34
N ALA A 227 -18.97 -26.44 -7.06
CA ALA A 227 -18.97 -27.90 -6.93
C ALA A 227 -18.57 -28.39 -5.53
N PHE A 228 -17.72 -27.62 -4.83
CA PHE A 228 -17.30 -27.90 -3.46
C PHE A 228 -17.35 -26.60 -2.66
N MET A 229 -18.26 -26.52 -1.68
CA MET A 229 -18.22 -25.42 -0.72
C MET A 229 -17.11 -25.68 0.29
N ASP A 230 -16.12 -24.80 0.36
CA ASP A 230 -15.16 -24.79 1.46
C ASP A 230 -15.94 -24.66 2.77
N ARG A 231 -15.55 -25.42 3.81
CA ARG A 231 -16.09 -25.22 5.17
C ARG A 231 -15.84 -23.76 5.53
N LYS A 232 -16.84 -23.08 6.11
CA LYS A 232 -16.68 -21.72 6.66
C LYS A 232 -15.41 -21.69 7.52
N GLY A 233 -14.38 -21.01 7.04
CA GLY A 233 -13.11 -20.86 7.74
C GLY A 233 -13.31 -20.09 9.04
N LEU A 234 -12.42 -20.32 10.01
CA LEU A 234 -12.44 -19.68 11.34
C LEU A 234 -12.07 -18.18 11.34
N GLY A 235 -11.97 -17.53 10.18
CA GLY A 235 -11.45 -16.15 10.09
C GLY A 235 -12.12 -15.28 9.03
N ASP A 236 -11.71 -14.01 9.02
CA ASP A 236 -12.22 -12.93 8.15
C ASP A 236 -12.08 -13.25 6.64
N ALA A 237 -12.63 -12.38 5.77
CA ALA A 237 -12.65 -12.54 4.31
C ALA A 237 -11.30 -12.89 3.64
N GLY A 238 -10.17 -12.60 4.28
CA GLY A 238 -8.82 -12.98 3.84
C GLY A 238 -8.27 -14.31 4.38
N HIS A 239 -8.92 -14.92 5.37
CA HIS A 239 -8.58 -16.21 5.93
C HIS A 239 -9.27 -17.31 5.13
N ARG A 240 -8.53 -17.92 4.22
CA ARG A 240 -9.03 -19.02 3.38
C ARG A 240 -8.25 -20.28 3.66
N GLY A 241 -8.71 -21.03 4.67
CA GLY A 241 -8.27 -22.40 4.99
C GLY A 241 -6.90 -22.51 5.63
#